data_AF-A0AAV4LPP5-F1
#
_entry.id   AF-A0AAV4LPP5-F1
#
_cell.length_a   1.000
_cell.length_b   1.000
_cell.length_c   1.000
_cell.angle_alpha   90.00
_cell.angle_beta   90.00
_cell.angle_gamma   90.00
#
_symmetry.space_group_name_H-M   'P 1'
#
loop_
_entity.id
_entity.type
_entity.pdbx_description
1 polymer ?
#
loop_
_entity_poly.entity_id
_entity_poly.type
_entity_poly.pdbx_seq_one_letter_code
_entity_poly.pdbx_strand_id
1 'polypeptide(L)'
;MYDDVYRVAEQLALGFRIISNAYKTRVTSLEAEIRTARAAVTEKAEQLSAFQKKYSSLEVQLIECTQRGNQLAEENRNLVATIKKLQRDIDRLESLKRAVLNSIQEDRGENDTEHRYYTTDDMLHSAAPRTMLELSGSDVLDANFLKRYTGKPAHGGTTSTTPTTNVNYTAEKEPIDGRNFLKMAKATLNSDELHSVVGIIKKFNMQQQTKEEALSNAHQLLGESYPRLFEDFKQLLCV
;
A
#
# COMPACT_ATOMS: atom_id res chain seq x y z
N MET A 1 -14.88 -93.94 35.47
CA MET A 1 -13.46 -93.93 35.09
C MET A 1 -13.27 -93.57 33.62
N TYR A 2 -13.76 -94.35 32.64
CA TYR A 2 -13.64 -93.96 31.22
C TYR A 2 -14.34 -92.63 30.88
N ASP A 3 -15.55 -92.37 31.40
CA ASP A 3 -16.28 -91.10 31.19
C ASP A 3 -15.49 -89.85 31.62
N ASP A 4 -14.87 -89.87 32.81
CA ASP A 4 -14.11 -88.71 33.28
C ASP A 4 -12.89 -88.42 32.41
N VAL A 5 -12.21 -89.45 31.90
CA VAL A 5 -11.07 -89.29 30.99
C VAL A 5 -11.52 -88.65 29.67
N TYR A 6 -12.67 -89.08 29.13
CA TYR A 6 -13.26 -88.46 27.93
C TYR A 6 -13.65 -87.00 28.17
N ARG A 7 -14.33 -86.72 29.29
CA ARG A 7 -14.77 -85.37 29.67
C ARG A 7 -13.60 -84.39 29.85
N VAL A 8 -12.48 -84.85 30.43
CA VAL A 8 -11.26 -84.04 30.57
C VAL A 8 -10.62 -83.76 29.20
N ALA A 9 -10.59 -84.75 28.30
CA ALA A 9 -10.07 -84.55 26.94
C ALA A 9 -10.92 -83.55 26.13
N GLU A 10 -12.25 -83.60 26.23
CA GLU A 10 -13.14 -82.62 25.60
C GLU A 10 -12.95 -81.20 26.15
N GLN A 11 -12.82 -81.04 27.47
CA GLN A 11 -12.55 -79.74 28.08
C GLN A 11 -11.20 -79.15 27.66
N LEU A 12 -10.17 -79.98 27.52
CA LEU A 12 -8.86 -79.56 27.01
C LEU A 12 -8.95 -79.12 25.53
N ALA A 13 -9.66 -79.88 24.69
CA ALA A 13 -9.89 -79.52 23.28
C ALA A 13 -10.69 -78.21 23.14
N LEU A 14 -11.70 -78.01 23.99
CA LEU A 14 -12.46 -76.76 24.07
C LEU A 14 -11.57 -75.58 24.50
N GLY A 15 -10.73 -75.78 25.52
CA GLY A 15 -9.74 -74.80 25.96
C GLY A 15 -8.79 -74.37 24.84
N PHE A 16 -8.20 -75.33 24.13
CA PHE A 16 -7.37 -75.04 22.95
C PHE A 16 -8.13 -74.29 21.86
N ARG A 17 -9.40 -74.62 21.61
CA ARG A 17 -10.25 -73.92 20.63
C ARG A 17 -10.54 -72.47 21.04
N ILE A 18 -10.86 -72.23 22.31
CA ILE A 18 -11.10 -70.88 22.86
C ILE A 18 -9.83 -70.04 22.74
N ILE A 19 -8.69 -70.57 23.20
CA ILE A 19 -7.38 -69.90 23.13
C ILE A 19 -7.00 -69.59 21.68
N SER A 20 -7.11 -70.58 20.77
CA SER A 20 -6.82 -70.40 19.35
C SER A 20 -7.70 -69.32 18.71
N ASN A 21 -8.99 -69.27 19.06
CA ASN A 21 -9.90 -68.24 18.56
C ASN A 21 -9.56 -66.84 19.12
N ALA A 22 -9.21 -66.74 20.41
CA ALA A 22 -8.76 -65.49 21.02
C ALA A 22 -7.49 -64.94 20.33
N TYR A 23 -6.49 -65.81 20.08
CA TYR A 23 -5.30 -65.43 19.33
C TYR A 23 -5.62 -64.99 17.89
N LYS A 24 -6.44 -65.74 17.15
CA LYS A 24 -6.86 -65.36 15.78
C LYS A 24 -7.56 -64.00 15.77
N THR A 25 -8.50 -63.79 16.68
CA THR A 25 -9.22 -62.51 16.83
C THR A 25 -8.26 -61.36 17.13
N ARG A 26 -7.27 -61.58 18.03
CA ARG A 26 -6.29 -60.54 18.34
C ARG A 26 -5.35 -60.23 17.17
N VAL A 27 -4.93 -61.25 16.41
CA VAL A 27 -4.15 -61.06 15.17
C VAL A 27 -4.95 -60.24 14.15
N THR A 28 -6.20 -60.62 13.85
CA THR A 28 -7.05 -59.88 12.92
C THR A 28 -7.33 -58.43 13.36
N SER A 29 -7.47 -58.18 14.67
CA SER A 29 -7.55 -56.82 15.24
C SER A 29 -6.28 -56.03 14.94
N LEU A 30 -5.10 -56.58 15.26
CA LEU A 30 -3.81 -55.92 15.03
C LEU A 30 -3.54 -55.70 13.53
N GLU A 31 -3.93 -56.63 12.66
CA GLU A 31 -3.87 -56.47 11.21
C GLU A 31 -4.80 -55.37 10.68
N ALA A 32 -5.95 -55.13 11.32
CA ALA A 32 -6.84 -54.01 11.01
C ALA A 32 -6.28 -52.67 11.53
N GLU A 33 -5.75 -52.66 12.76
CA GLU A 33 -5.06 -51.52 13.36
C GLU A 33 -3.87 -51.07 12.49
N ILE A 34 -3.01 -52.01 12.05
CA ILE A 34 -1.87 -51.75 11.15
C ILE A 34 -2.32 -51.21 9.79
N ARG A 35 -3.40 -51.75 9.20
CA ARG A 35 -3.94 -51.23 7.92
C ARG A 35 -4.43 -49.80 8.06
N THR A 36 -5.16 -49.50 9.14
CA THR A 36 -5.66 -48.14 9.43
C THR A 36 -4.52 -47.16 9.67
N ALA A 37 -3.51 -47.55 10.46
CA ALA A 37 -2.32 -46.73 10.71
C ALA A 37 -1.54 -46.44 9.42
N ARG A 38 -1.38 -47.43 8.52
CA ARG A 38 -0.74 -47.23 7.22
C ARG A 38 -1.52 -46.27 6.33
N ALA A 39 -2.85 -46.38 6.28
CA ALA A 39 -3.71 -45.47 5.51
C ALA A 39 -3.61 -44.02 6.01
N ALA A 40 -3.56 -43.82 7.34
CA ALA A 40 -3.34 -42.50 7.93
C ALA A 40 -1.95 -41.94 7.58
N VAL A 41 -0.90 -42.76 7.59
CA VAL A 41 0.45 -42.33 7.17
C VAL A 41 0.48 -41.89 5.70
N THR A 42 -0.19 -42.62 4.79
CA THR A 42 -0.27 -42.22 3.37
C THR A 42 -1.04 -40.91 3.18
N GLU A 43 -2.18 -40.73 3.86
CA GLU A 43 -2.97 -39.49 3.82
C GLU A 43 -2.14 -38.28 4.30
N LYS A 44 -1.37 -38.43 5.39
CA LYS A 44 -0.51 -37.37 5.91
C LYS A 44 0.69 -37.07 4.99
N ALA A 45 1.24 -38.08 4.32
CA ALA A 45 2.29 -37.87 3.32
C ALA A 45 1.78 -37.08 2.10
N GLU A 46 0.57 -37.38 1.62
CA GLU A 46 -0.09 -36.64 0.54
C GLU A 46 -0.38 -35.18 0.94
N GLN A 47 -0.92 -34.96 2.15
CA GLN A 47 -1.15 -33.62 2.70
C GLN A 47 0.16 -32.82 2.81
N LEU A 48 1.24 -33.44 3.28
CA LEU A 48 2.55 -32.80 3.37
C LEU A 48 3.09 -32.43 1.97
N SER A 49 2.95 -33.32 0.98
CA SER A 49 3.34 -33.02 -0.41
C SER A 49 2.53 -31.86 -1.00
N ALA A 50 1.22 -31.80 -0.73
CA ALA A 50 0.37 -30.70 -1.17
C ALA A 50 0.76 -29.36 -0.52
N PHE A 51 1.03 -29.35 0.78
CA PHE A 51 1.51 -28.15 1.48
C PHE A 51 2.90 -27.72 0.99
N GLN A 52 3.81 -28.66 0.73
CA GLN A 52 5.14 -28.35 0.19
C GLN A 52 5.04 -27.68 -1.19
N LYS A 53 4.19 -28.20 -2.10
CA LYS A 53 3.93 -27.57 -3.41
C LYS A 53 3.35 -26.16 -3.26
N LYS A 54 2.40 -25.97 -2.34
CA LYS A 54 1.81 -24.65 -2.06
C LYS A 54 2.85 -23.67 -1.49
N TYR A 55 3.72 -24.14 -0.60
CA TYR A 55 4.81 -23.35 -0.03
C TYR A 55 5.77 -22.86 -1.13
N SER A 56 6.30 -23.77 -1.96
CA SER A 56 7.20 -23.40 -3.06
C SER A 56 6.54 -22.48 -4.09
N SER A 57 5.24 -22.62 -4.35
CA SER A 57 4.51 -21.69 -5.23
C SER A 57 4.39 -20.28 -4.63
N LEU A 58 4.13 -20.17 -3.32
CA LEU A 58 4.07 -18.87 -2.63
C LEU A 58 5.45 -18.22 -2.50
N GLU A 59 6.51 -19.02 -2.32
CA GLU A 59 7.90 -18.56 -2.30
C GLU A 59 8.30 -17.93 -3.64
N VAL A 60 7.97 -18.57 -4.76
CA VAL A 60 8.18 -17.99 -6.11
C VAL A 60 7.40 -16.69 -6.29
N GLN A 61 6.11 -16.66 -5.94
CA GLN A 61 5.28 -15.46 -6.05
C GLN A 61 5.82 -14.29 -5.20
N LEU A 62 6.36 -14.58 -4.02
CA LEU A 62 6.98 -13.58 -3.15
C LEU A 62 8.25 -12.99 -3.80
N ILE A 63 9.08 -13.84 -4.42
CA ILE A 63 10.29 -13.41 -5.15
C ILE A 63 9.92 -12.53 -6.35
N GLU A 64 8.96 -12.96 -7.17
CA GLU A 64 8.47 -12.22 -8.34
C GLU A 64 7.87 -10.85 -7.94
N CYS A 65 7.02 -10.83 -6.91
CA CYS A 65 6.43 -9.60 -6.36
C CYS A 65 7.52 -8.63 -5.85
N THR A 66 8.52 -9.15 -5.14
CA THR A 66 9.66 -8.36 -4.64
C THR A 66 10.48 -7.78 -5.80
N GLN A 67 10.76 -8.58 -6.83
CA GLN A 67 11.50 -8.14 -8.02
C GLN A 67 10.74 -7.05 -8.78
N ARG A 68 9.42 -7.23 -9.00
CA ARG A 68 8.56 -6.23 -9.63
C ARG A 68 8.46 -4.93 -8.83
N GLY A 69 8.39 -5.03 -7.49
CA GLY A 69 8.43 -3.87 -6.60
C GLY A 69 9.73 -3.08 -6.73
N ASN A 70 10.87 -3.76 -6.83
CA ASN A 70 12.18 -3.13 -7.03
C ASN A 70 12.29 -2.43 -8.39
N GLN A 71 11.80 -3.05 -9.47
CA GLN A 71 11.75 -2.45 -10.81
C GLN A 71 10.92 -1.17 -10.82
N LEU A 72 9.69 -1.21 -10.31
CA LEU A 72 8.82 -0.04 -10.21
C LEU A 72 9.43 1.07 -9.33
N ALA A 73 10.16 0.72 -8.27
CA ALA A 73 10.87 1.70 -7.45
C ALA A 73 12.04 2.37 -8.21
N GLU A 74 12.72 1.66 -9.10
CA GLU A 74 13.78 2.20 -9.95
C GLU A 74 13.23 3.08 -11.09
N GLU A 75 12.20 2.63 -11.78
CA GLU A 75 11.46 3.43 -12.76
C GLU A 75 10.96 4.75 -12.16
N ASN A 76 10.36 4.70 -10.96
CA ASN A 76 9.93 5.90 -10.24
C ASN A 76 11.10 6.85 -9.90
N ARG A 77 12.27 6.33 -9.49
CA ARG A 77 13.46 7.18 -9.27
C ARG A 77 13.90 7.86 -10.58
N ASN A 78 13.88 7.14 -11.70
CA ASN A 78 14.27 7.64 -13.01
C ASN A 78 13.28 8.70 -13.55
N LEU A 79 11.97 8.49 -13.36
CA LEU A 79 10.93 9.47 -13.68
C LEU A 79 11.07 10.73 -12.83
N VAL A 80 11.26 10.59 -11.51
CA VAL A 80 11.48 11.74 -10.59
C VAL A 80 12.76 12.51 -10.95
N ALA A 81 13.84 11.82 -11.34
CA ALA A 81 15.07 12.46 -11.82
C ALA A 81 14.84 13.24 -13.12
N THR A 82 14.05 12.68 -14.04
CA THR A 82 13.67 13.32 -15.31
C THR A 82 12.81 14.57 -15.07
N ILE A 83 11.78 14.48 -14.21
CA ILE A 83 10.94 15.62 -13.82
C ILE A 83 11.80 16.74 -13.21
N LYS A 84 12.73 16.41 -12.29
CA LYS A 84 13.68 17.38 -11.71
C LYS A 84 14.66 17.98 -12.72
N LYS A 85 14.94 17.31 -13.84
CA LYS A 85 15.71 17.89 -14.95
C LYS A 85 14.86 18.87 -15.74
N LEU A 86 13.68 18.43 -16.19
CA LEU A 86 12.76 19.25 -16.97
C LEU A 86 12.33 20.52 -16.22
N GLN A 87 12.08 20.46 -14.92
CA GLN A 87 11.77 21.65 -14.11
C GLN A 87 12.91 22.69 -14.17
N ARG A 88 14.17 22.27 -13.99
CA ARG A 88 15.33 23.18 -14.08
C ARG A 88 15.48 23.77 -15.48
N ASP A 89 15.15 23.01 -16.52
CA ASP A 89 15.22 23.50 -17.90
C ASP A 89 14.05 24.48 -18.20
N ILE A 90 12.87 24.29 -17.61
CA ILE A 90 11.77 25.28 -17.60
C ILE A 90 12.20 26.56 -16.88
N ASP A 91 12.73 26.47 -15.65
CA ASP A 91 13.16 27.63 -14.86
C ASP A 91 14.22 28.48 -15.61
N ARG A 92 15.11 27.81 -16.36
CA ARG A 92 16.09 28.44 -17.26
C ARG A 92 15.43 29.15 -18.44
N LEU A 93 14.47 28.50 -19.11
CA LEU A 93 13.73 29.09 -20.23
C LEU A 93 12.89 30.30 -19.78
N GLU A 94 12.27 30.24 -18.59
CA GLU A 94 11.59 31.40 -18.01
C GLU A 94 12.56 32.55 -17.71
N SER A 95 13.73 32.24 -17.16
CA SER A 95 14.76 33.25 -16.86
C SER A 95 15.28 33.91 -18.13
N LEU A 96 15.52 33.14 -19.19
CA LEU A 96 15.92 33.65 -20.50
C LEU A 96 14.81 34.48 -21.14
N LYS A 97 13.54 34.05 -21.06
CA LYS A 97 12.38 34.82 -21.51
C LYS A 97 12.28 36.17 -20.80
N ARG A 98 12.48 36.21 -19.47
CA ARG A 98 12.50 37.47 -18.70
C ARG A 98 13.63 38.39 -19.16
N ALA A 99 14.85 37.87 -19.31
CA ALA A 99 16.00 38.65 -19.77
C ALA A 99 15.80 39.23 -21.19
N VAL A 100 15.28 38.44 -22.13
CA VAL A 100 14.98 38.89 -23.50
C VAL A 100 13.87 39.96 -23.51
N LEU A 101 12.80 39.78 -22.73
CA LEU A 101 11.73 40.78 -22.63
C LEU A 101 12.21 42.10 -22.02
N ASN A 102 13.07 42.04 -20.99
CA ASN A 102 13.67 43.24 -20.40
C ASN A 102 14.57 43.97 -21.41
N SER A 103 15.47 43.26 -22.09
CA SER A 103 16.37 43.85 -23.10
C SER A 103 15.61 44.51 -24.25
N ILE A 104 14.50 43.93 -24.72
CA ILE A 104 13.63 44.54 -25.75
C ILE A 104 12.87 45.77 -25.21
N GLN A 105 12.60 45.83 -23.91
CA GLN A 105 11.97 47.00 -23.26
C GLN A 105 12.98 48.13 -23.04
N GLU A 106 14.21 47.80 -22.67
CA GLU A 106 15.33 48.76 -22.51
C GLU A 106 15.68 49.41 -23.86
N ASP A 107 15.85 48.62 -24.93
CA ASP A 107 16.10 49.11 -26.31
C ASP A 107 14.94 49.98 -26.85
N ARG A 108 13.70 49.72 -26.41
CA ARG A 108 12.54 50.61 -26.67
C ARG A 108 12.53 51.88 -25.83
N GLY A 109 13.18 51.90 -24.66
CA GLY A 109 13.26 53.05 -23.77
C GLY A 109 14.35 54.05 -24.16
N GLU A 110 15.49 53.57 -24.67
CA GLU A 110 16.59 54.44 -25.11
C GLU A 110 16.20 55.28 -26.34
N ASN A 111 15.45 54.69 -27.29
CA ASN A 111 14.93 55.39 -28.47
C ASN A 111 13.87 56.48 -28.17
N ASP A 112 13.29 56.52 -26.96
CA ASP A 112 12.30 57.54 -26.54
C ASP A 112 12.90 58.57 -25.54
N THR A 113 14.21 58.47 -25.24
CA THR A 113 14.91 59.31 -24.25
C THR A 113 16.03 60.19 -24.82
N GLU A 114 16.38 60.08 -26.10
CA GLU A 114 17.35 60.98 -26.75
C GLU A 114 16.86 62.46 -26.85
N HIS A 115 15.60 62.75 -26.51
CA HIS A 115 15.01 64.09 -26.54
C HIS A 115 14.52 64.58 -25.17
N ARG A 116 15.31 64.38 -24.10
CA ARG A 116 15.03 65.03 -22.80
C ARG A 116 16.23 65.71 -22.12
N TYR A 117 16.61 66.84 -22.71
CA TYR A 117 17.18 68.03 -22.05
C TYR A 117 18.32 67.85 -21.03
N TYR A 118 19.50 68.31 -21.44
CA TYR A 118 20.57 68.79 -20.56
C TYR A 118 20.04 69.45 -19.27
N THR A 119 20.33 68.84 -18.12
CA THR A 119 20.17 69.46 -16.80
C THR A 119 21.50 69.31 -16.06
N THR A 120 22.06 70.45 -15.65
CA THR A 120 23.47 70.60 -15.24
C THR A 120 23.79 70.14 -13.81
N ASP A 121 22.85 69.50 -13.10
CA ASP A 121 23.00 69.19 -11.68
C ASP A 121 23.78 67.90 -11.36
N ASP A 122 23.82 66.92 -12.26
CA ASP A 122 24.33 65.58 -11.89
C ASP A 122 25.87 65.48 -11.81
N MET A 123 26.59 66.49 -12.30
CA MET A 123 28.05 66.56 -12.13
C MET A 123 28.49 66.79 -10.67
N LEU A 124 27.58 67.21 -9.78
CA LEU A 124 27.92 67.59 -8.41
C LEU A 124 28.19 66.39 -7.48
N HIS A 125 27.66 65.21 -7.79
CA HIS A 125 27.80 64.01 -6.94
C HIS A 125 29.07 63.19 -7.23
N SER A 126 29.72 63.42 -8.38
CA SER A 126 30.99 62.77 -8.76
C SER A 126 32.22 63.25 -7.97
N ALA A 127 32.09 64.29 -7.15
CA ALA A 127 33.21 65.05 -6.59
C ALA A 127 33.68 64.62 -5.18
N ALA A 128 33.16 63.53 -4.60
CA ALA A 128 33.45 63.11 -3.23
C ALA A 128 34.24 61.77 -3.16
N PRO A 129 35.59 61.79 -3.10
CA PRO A 129 36.38 60.58 -2.93
C PRO A 129 36.44 60.15 -1.44
N ARG A 130 36.20 58.86 -1.17
CA ARG A 130 36.55 58.22 0.11
C ARG A 130 37.30 56.91 -0.10
N THR A 131 38.56 57.05 -0.46
CA THR A 131 39.54 55.96 -0.52
C THR A 131 40.01 55.59 0.89
N MET A 132 40.38 54.32 1.09
CA MET A 132 41.06 53.73 2.26
C MET A 132 40.24 53.54 3.56
N LEU A 133 39.79 52.31 3.79
CA LEU A 133 40.33 51.52 4.90
C LEU A 133 40.14 50.02 4.62
N GLU A 134 41.24 49.32 4.31
CA GLU A 134 41.28 47.86 4.17
C GLU A 134 42.34 47.30 5.14
N LEU A 135 42.23 46.00 5.47
CA LEU A 135 43.22 45.19 6.20
C LEU A 135 43.36 45.40 7.73
N SER A 136 42.51 44.70 8.49
CA SER A 136 42.99 43.89 9.63
C SER A 136 42.03 42.71 9.83
N GLY A 137 42.56 41.49 9.90
CA GLY A 137 41.75 40.27 10.02
C GLY A 137 41.90 39.59 11.37
N SER A 138 40.82 39.03 11.90
CA SER A 138 40.80 37.86 12.79
C SER A 138 39.36 37.40 13.02
N ASP A 139 39.15 36.08 13.12
CA ASP A 139 37.86 35.42 13.23
C ASP A 139 37.07 35.75 14.51
N VAL A 140 35.76 35.99 14.36
CA VAL A 140 34.76 35.49 15.33
C VAL A 140 33.55 34.94 14.57
N LEU A 141 33.18 33.69 14.89
CA LEU A 141 32.08 32.95 14.27
C LEU A 141 30.72 33.49 14.74
N ASP A 142 29.97 34.22 13.90
CA ASP A 142 28.63 34.68 14.30
C ASP A 142 27.55 33.60 14.08
N ALA A 143 26.99 33.11 15.19
CA ALA A 143 26.08 31.96 15.24
C ALA A 143 24.61 32.28 14.87
N ASN A 144 24.38 33.29 14.01
CA ASN A 144 23.05 33.82 13.70
C ASN A 144 22.43 33.35 12.37
N PHE A 145 23.18 32.61 11.52
CA PHE A 145 22.66 32.24 10.19
C PHE A 145 21.72 31.01 10.19
N LEU A 146 21.71 30.17 11.24
CA LEU A 146 21.01 28.87 11.26
C LEU A 146 19.82 28.78 12.22
N LYS A 147 19.13 29.90 12.51
CA LYS A 147 18.02 29.93 13.49
C LYS A 147 16.66 30.40 12.94
N ARG A 148 16.47 30.38 11.61
CA ARG A 148 15.33 31.05 10.93
C ARG A 148 14.21 30.15 10.37
N TYR A 149 14.26 28.82 10.54
CA TYR A 149 13.26 27.91 9.95
C TYR A 149 12.79 26.74 10.86
N THR A 150 12.50 27.02 12.13
CA THR A 150 11.80 26.08 13.03
C THR A 150 10.67 26.76 13.81
N GLY A 151 9.43 26.67 13.31
CA GLY A 151 8.22 27.08 14.06
C GLY A 151 7.01 27.50 13.20
N LYS A 152 5.93 26.70 13.24
CA LYS A 152 4.52 27.12 13.03
C LYS A 152 3.98 27.70 14.37
N PRO A 153 2.78 28.35 14.48
CA PRO A 153 1.62 28.50 13.57
C PRO A 153 1.23 30.02 13.37
N ALA A 154 0.00 30.53 13.10
CA ALA A 154 -1.37 30.00 12.98
C ALA A 154 -2.34 30.92 12.19
N HIS A 155 -3.46 30.33 11.72
CA HIS A 155 -4.85 30.88 11.61
C HIS A 155 -5.25 32.09 10.73
N GLY A 156 -6.38 31.92 10.03
CA GLY A 156 -7.21 32.96 9.39
C GLY A 156 -6.84 33.27 7.92
N GLY A 157 -7.74 33.26 6.93
CA GLY A 157 -9.15 32.84 6.86
C GLY A 157 -9.70 33.10 5.45
N THR A 158 -10.78 32.40 5.05
CA THR A 158 -11.69 32.70 3.88
C THR A 158 -11.11 33.27 2.57
N THR A 159 -11.27 32.56 1.45
CA THR A 159 -12.38 32.78 0.49
C THR A 159 -12.42 31.72 -0.62
N SER A 160 -13.59 31.56 -1.24
CA SER A 160 -13.95 30.69 -2.36
C SER A 160 -13.46 31.18 -3.75
N THR A 161 -13.76 30.39 -4.80
CA THR A 161 -13.59 30.64 -6.25
C THR A 161 -12.15 30.44 -6.75
N THR A 162 -11.82 29.88 -7.92
CA THR A 162 -12.50 29.52 -9.22
C THR A 162 -11.78 28.28 -9.85
N PRO A 163 -12.10 27.80 -11.08
CA PRO A 163 -13.29 27.94 -11.92
C PRO A 163 -13.95 26.60 -12.32
N THR A 164 -15.17 26.69 -12.86
CA THR A 164 -15.87 25.60 -13.55
C THR A 164 -15.28 25.36 -14.95
N THR A 165 -15.03 24.10 -15.32
CA THR A 165 -14.87 23.69 -16.72
C THR A 165 -15.80 22.52 -17.01
N ASN A 166 -17.06 22.84 -17.34
CA ASN A 166 -17.99 21.85 -17.87
C ASN A 166 -17.64 21.59 -19.34
N VAL A 167 -17.15 20.38 -19.66
CA VAL A 167 -17.23 19.83 -21.01
C VAL A 167 -17.72 18.39 -20.89
N ASN A 168 -18.85 18.10 -21.54
CA ASN A 168 -19.48 16.78 -21.49
C ASN A 168 -18.53 15.70 -22.03
N TYR A 169 -18.25 14.67 -21.23
CA TYR A 169 -17.91 13.35 -21.74
C TYR A 169 -18.77 12.28 -21.08
N THR A 170 -19.08 11.31 -21.92
CA THR A 170 -19.80 10.05 -21.70
C THR A 170 -19.61 9.41 -20.32
N ALA A 171 -20.70 8.80 -19.82
CA ALA A 171 -20.72 8.09 -18.55
C ALA A 171 -19.82 6.85 -18.54
N GLU A 172 -18.56 7.03 -18.12
CA GLU A 172 -17.76 5.97 -17.53
C GLU A 172 -17.71 6.18 -16.02
N LYS A 173 -18.04 5.14 -15.25
CA LYS A 173 -17.97 5.18 -13.78
C LYS A 173 -16.52 5.40 -13.37
N GLU A 174 -16.21 6.53 -12.72
CA GLU A 174 -14.96 6.65 -11.99
C GLU A 174 -14.87 5.50 -10.97
N PRO A 175 -13.74 4.78 -10.89
CA PRO A 175 -13.55 3.75 -9.88
C PRO A 175 -13.58 4.40 -8.49
N ILE A 176 -14.58 4.05 -7.68
CA ILE A 176 -14.78 4.65 -6.36
C ILE A 176 -13.54 4.44 -5.51
N ASP A 177 -12.90 5.55 -5.12
CA ASP A 177 -11.71 5.55 -4.27
C ASP A 177 -12.01 4.86 -2.92
N GLY A 178 -11.38 3.71 -2.69
CA GLY A 178 -11.50 2.96 -1.43
C GLY A 178 -11.10 3.78 -0.19
N ARG A 179 -10.30 4.83 -0.35
CA ARG A 179 -9.96 5.78 0.72
C ARG A 179 -11.14 6.70 1.05
N ASN A 180 -11.92 7.12 0.07
CA ASN A 180 -13.17 7.86 0.28
C ASN A 180 -14.25 6.96 0.88
N PHE A 181 -14.39 5.72 0.41
CA PHE A 181 -15.26 4.72 1.05
C PHE A 181 -14.94 4.56 2.55
N LEU A 182 -13.66 4.33 2.90
CA LEU A 182 -13.26 4.16 4.30
C LEU A 182 -13.50 5.41 5.16
N LYS A 183 -13.37 6.61 4.56
CA LYS A 183 -13.65 7.89 5.22
C LYS A 183 -15.15 8.09 5.48
N MET A 184 -16.02 7.70 4.54
CA MET A 184 -17.47 7.71 4.74
C MET A 184 -17.90 6.64 5.74
N ALA A 185 -17.41 5.40 5.61
CA ALA A 185 -17.68 4.33 6.56
C ALA A 185 -17.31 4.73 7.99
N LYS A 186 -16.15 5.35 8.22
CA LYS A 186 -15.74 5.84 9.54
C LYS A 186 -16.59 7.01 10.08
N ALA A 187 -17.23 7.78 9.21
CA ALA A 187 -18.11 8.88 9.61
C ALA A 187 -19.56 8.44 9.88
N THR A 188 -19.96 7.27 9.38
CA THR A 188 -21.34 6.76 9.40
C THR A 188 -21.53 5.57 10.35
N LEU A 189 -20.57 4.65 10.39
CA LEU A 189 -20.64 3.42 11.16
C LEU A 189 -20.13 3.59 12.60
N ASN A 190 -20.66 2.78 13.52
CA ASN A 190 -20.07 2.63 14.85
C ASN A 190 -18.74 1.84 14.80
N SER A 191 -18.02 1.77 15.92
CA SER A 191 -16.69 1.14 15.99
C SER A 191 -16.70 -0.35 15.58
N ASP A 192 -17.74 -1.09 15.98
CA ASP A 192 -17.82 -2.54 15.80
C ASP A 192 -18.31 -2.90 14.39
N GLU A 193 -19.27 -2.13 13.86
CA GLU A 193 -19.66 -2.14 12.44
C GLU A 193 -18.47 -1.85 11.53
N LEU A 194 -17.71 -0.78 11.82
CA LEU A 194 -16.53 -0.40 11.05
C LEU A 194 -15.44 -1.48 11.12
N HIS A 195 -15.21 -2.07 12.29
CA HIS A 195 -14.26 -3.17 12.45
C HIS A 195 -14.69 -4.39 11.63
N SER A 196 -15.99 -4.70 11.62
CA SER A 196 -16.57 -5.82 10.85
C SER A 196 -16.42 -5.63 9.34
N VAL A 197 -16.75 -4.43 8.83
CA VAL A 197 -16.58 -4.07 7.40
C VAL A 197 -15.10 -4.13 6.99
N VAL A 198 -14.19 -3.58 7.80
CA VAL A 198 -12.74 -3.69 7.54
C VAL A 198 -12.26 -5.14 7.60
N GLY A 199 -12.86 -5.97 8.46
CA GLY A 199 -12.62 -7.42 8.53
C GLY A 199 -12.98 -8.15 7.24
N ILE A 200 -14.13 -7.82 6.62
CA ILE A 200 -14.54 -8.38 5.32
C ILE A 200 -13.56 -7.95 4.22
N ILE A 201 -13.20 -6.66 4.15
CA ILE A 201 -12.21 -6.15 3.16
C ILE A 201 -10.88 -6.89 3.30
N LYS A 202 -10.39 -7.10 4.52
CA LYS A 202 -9.15 -7.85 4.76
C LYS A 202 -9.25 -9.31 4.30
N LYS A 203 -10.33 -10.02 4.63
CA LYS A 203 -10.54 -11.41 4.21
C LYS A 203 -10.61 -11.56 2.69
N PHE A 204 -11.33 -10.66 2.02
CA PHE A 204 -11.39 -10.59 0.56
C PHE A 204 -10.01 -10.33 -0.06
N ASN A 205 -9.28 -9.31 0.43
CA ASN A 205 -7.93 -8.98 -0.05
C ASN A 205 -6.91 -10.11 0.19
N MET A 206 -7.11 -10.94 1.23
CA MET A 206 -6.30 -12.13 1.52
C MET A 206 -6.74 -13.38 0.73
N GLN A 207 -7.70 -13.25 -0.19
CA GLN A 207 -8.31 -14.36 -0.95
C GLN A 207 -8.91 -15.47 -0.05
N GLN A 208 -9.32 -15.12 1.17
CA GLN A 208 -9.95 -16.04 2.14
C GLN A 208 -11.48 -16.07 2.04
N GLN A 209 -12.06 -15.27 1.15
CA GLN A 209 -13.49 -15.08 0.99
C GLN A 209 -13.77 -14.70 -0.46
N THR A 210 -14.79 -15.29 -1.09
CA THR A 210 -15.16 -14.97 -2.49
C THR A 210 -15.82 -13.58 -2.57
N LYS A 211 -16.01 -13.09 -3.80
CA LYS A 211 -16.74 -11.84 -4.04
C LYS A 211 -18.20 -11.95 -3.58
N GLU A 212 -18.83 -13.08 -3.86
CA GLU A 212 -20.22 -13.39 -3.48
C GLU A 212 -20.36 -13.44 -1.96
N GLU A 213 -19.42 -14.09 -1.26
CA GLU A 213 -19.38 -14.13 0.20
C GLU A 213 -19.08 -12.76 0.81
N ALA A 214 -18.21 -11.95 0.19
CA ALA A 214 -17.92 -10.58 0.63
C ALA A 214 -19.14 -9.67 0.53
N LEU A 215 -19.88 -9.76 -0.58
CA LEU A 215 -21.12 -9.02 -0.80
C LEU A 215 -22.25 -9.49 0.12
N SER A 216 -22.39 -10.80 0.36
CA SER A 216 -23.40 -11.35 1.28
C SER A 216 -23.17 -10.89 2.71
N ASN A 217 -21.94 -11.03 3.22
CA ASN A 217 -21.60 -10.60 4.59
C ASN A 217 -21.68 -9.09 4.76
N ALA A 218 -21.36 -8.30 3.72
CA ALA A 218 -21.56 -6.85 3.75
C ALA A 218 -23.04 -6.46 3.67
N HIS A 219 -23.88 -7.20 2.94
CA HIS A 219 -25.33 -6.98 2.93
C HIS A 219 -25.93 -7.20 4.31
N GLN A 220 -25.49 -8.23 5.04
CA GLN A 220 -25.99 -8.49 6.40
C GLN A 220 -25.62 -7.38 7.40
N LEU A 221 -24.50 -6.67 7.21
CA LEU A 221 -24.06 -5.57 8.07
C LEU A 221 -24.57 -4.18 7.63
N LEU A 222 -24.71 -3.95 6.33
CA LEU A 222 -24.94 -2.62 5.75
C LEU A 222 -26.24 -2.50 4.94
N GLY A 223 -26.83 -3.61 4.48
CA GLY A 223 -27.91 -3.60 3.50
C GLY A 223 -29.19 -2.94 3.99
N GLU A 224 -29.56 -3.18 5.25
CA GLU A 224 -30.78 -2.61 5.85
C GLU A 224 -30.55 -1.19 6.39
N SER A 225 -29.46 -0.96 7.13
CA SER A 225 -29.19 0.30 7.82
C SER A 225 -28.52 1.37 6.94
N TYR A 226 -27.68 0.96 5.98
CA TYR A 226 -26.80 1.86 5.22
C TYR A 226 -26.75 1.50 3.72
N PRO A 227 -27.90 1.45 3.01
CA PRO A 227 -28.00 0.92 1.64
C PRO A 227 -27.09 1.65 0.63
N ARG A 228 -26.86 2.96 0.82
CA ARG A 228 -25.93 3.73 -0.02
C ARG A 228 -24.46 3.32 0.18
N LEU A 229 -24.05 3.09 1.42
CA LEU A 229 -22.70 2.63 1.74
C LEU A 229 -22.47 1.19 1.22
N PHE A 230 -23.51 0.35 1.25
CA PHE A 230 -23.47 -0.97 0.63
C PHE A 230 -23.33 -0.92 -0.90
N GLU A 231 -23.97 0.03 -1.58
CA GLU A 231 -23.81 0.20 -3.04
C GLU A 231 -22.44 0.78 -3.43
N ASP A 232 -21.86 1.66 -2.60
CA ASP A 232 -20.46 2.09 -2.75
C ASP A 232 -19.48 0.92 -2.54
N PHE A 233 -19.75 0.03 -1.56
CA PHE A 233 -18.97 -1.17 -1.29
C PHE A 233 -19.03 -2.20 -2.44
N LYS A 234 -20.21 -2.40 -3.04
CA LYS A 234 -20.37 -3.22 -4.26
C LYS A 234 -19.52 -2.72 -5.41
N GLN A 235 -19.50 -1.41 -5.63
CA GLN A 235 -18.73 -0.80 -6.71
C GLN A 235 -17.22 -0.94 -6.47
N LEU A 236 -16.77 -0.81 -5.22
CA LEU A 236 -15.38 -1.07 -4.83
C LEU A 236 -14.91 -2.51 -5.12
N LEU A 237 -15.82 -3.49 -5.02
CA LEU A 237 -15.56 -4.91 -5.34
C LEU A 237 -15.79 -5.29 -6.81
N CYS A 238 -16.16 -4.33 -7.66
CA CYS A 238 -16.44 -4.52 -9.09
C CYS A 238 -15.40 -3.88 -10.03
N VAL A 239 -14.30 -3.38 -9.47
CA VAL A 239 -13.06 -3.01 -10.16
C VAL A 239 -12.09 -4.20 -10.12
#